data_AF-A0A1G2ZB02-F1
#
_entry.id   AF-A0A1G2ZB02-F1
#
_cell.length_a   1.000
_cell.length_b   1.000
_cell.length_c   1.000
_cell.angle_alpha   90.00
_cell.angle_beta   90.00
_cell.angle_gamma   90.00
#
_symmetry.space_group_name_H-M   'P 1'
#
loop_
_entity.id
_entity.type
_entity.pdbx_description
1 polymer ?
#
loop_
_entity_poly.entity_id
_entity_poly.type
_entity_poly.pdbx_seq_one_letter_code
_entity_poly.pdbx_strand_id
1 'polypeptide(L)' 'MAFLTELTYFQEKEHLGFDMFQLRVSPTEISGSLEGAPLSSILRPIKAVTFHNLEINRTPRGHEAQIVLDV' A
#
# COMPACT_ATOMS: atom_id res chain seq x y z
N MET A 1 3.18 -4.45 6.35
CA MET A 1 2.10 -3.68 7.01
C MET A 1 2.42 -2.21 7.15
N ALA A 2 3.53 -1.83 7.78
CA ALA A 2 3.94 -0.42 7.92
C ALA A 2 3.78 0.39 6.61
N PHE A 3 4.24 -0.17 5.49
CA PHE A 3 4.09 0.44 4.16
C PHE A 3 2.64 0.82 3.78
N LEU A 4 1.67 -0.08 3.92
CA LEU A 4 0.27 0.21 3.54
C LEU A 4 -0.40 1.19 4.51
N THR A 5 0.01 1.14 5.79
CA THR A 5 -0.42 2.11 6.80
C THR A 5 0.08 3.51 6.47
N GLU A 6 1.32 3.65 6.00
CA GLU A 6 1.86 4.93 5.54
C GLU A 6 1.09 5.48 4.33
N LEU A 7 0.76 4.64 3.34
CA LEU A 7 -0.08 5.08 2.21
C LEU A 7 -1.46 5.59 2.66
N THR A 8 -2.05 4.91 3.64
CA THR A 8 -3.34 5.33 4.22
C THR A 8 -3.20 6.66 4.96
N TYR A 9 -2.11 6.84 5.70
CA TYR A 9 -1.81 8.11 6.38
C TYR A 9 -1.68 9.27 5.40
N PHE A 10 -0.94 9.12 4.30
CA PHE A 10 -0.81 10.16 3.27
C PHE A 10 -2.17 10.52 2.65
N GLN A 11 -3.02 9.53 2.40
CA GLN A 11 -4.36 9.75 1.89
C GLN A 11 -5.23 10.54 2.89
N GLU A 12 -5.20 10.18 4.17
CA GLU A 12 -6.04 10.80 5.21
C GLU A 12 -5.57 12.20 5.62
N LYS A 13 -4.25 12.40 5.74
CA LYS A 13 -3.68 13.64 6.27
C LYS A 13 -3.33 14.63 5.18
N GLU A 14 -2.78 14.14 4.08
CA GLU A 14 -2.24 14.99 3.00
C GLU A 14 -3.11 14.97 1.75
N HIS A 15 -4.17 14.15 1.72
CA HIS A 15 -5.05 13.98 0.56
C HIS A 15 -4.26 13.59 -0.70
N LEU A 16 -3.19 12.82 -0.54
CA LEU A 16 -2.37 12.33 -1.65
C LEU A 16 -2.78 10.91 -2.04
N GLY A 17 -2.78 10.65 -3.34
CA GLY A 17 -2.91 9.32 -3.92
C GLY A 17 -1.69 9.00 -4.77
N PHE A 18 -1.27 7.74 -4.76
CA PHE A 18 -0.09 7.26 -5.49
C PHE A 18 -0.50 6.18 -6.49
N ASP A 19 0.00 6.28 -7.71
CA ASP A 19 -0.28 5.33 -8.81
C ASP A 19 1.00 4.66 -9.34
N MET A 20 2.18 5.15 -8.96
CA MET A 20 3.46 4.55 -9.31
C MET A 20 4.36 4.31 -8.10
N PHE A 21 4.95 3.11 -8.06
CA PHE A 21 5.71 2.59 -6.93
C PHE A 21 7.02 2.00 -7.44
N GLN A 22 8.16 2.55 -6.99
CA GLN A 22 9.48 1.96 -7.21
C GLN A 22 10.06 1.53 -5.87
N LEU A 23 9.83 0.27 -5.51
CA LEU A 23 10.17 -0.26 -4.18
C LEU A 23 11.32 -1.27 -4.26
N ARG A 24 12.18 -1.21 -3.26
CA ARG A 24 13.17 -2.23 -2.92
C ARG A 24 12.80 -2.83 -1.58
N VAL A 25 12.58 -4.14 -1.58
CA VAL A 25 12.22 -4.89 -0.38
C VAL A 25 13.41 -5.71 0.06
N SER A 26 13.82 -5.53 1.32
CA SER A 26 14.77 -6.39 2.02
C SER A 26 14.06 -7.14 3.16
N PRO A 27 14.71 -8.12 3.82
CA PRO A 27 14.07 -8.88 4.89
C PRO A 27 13.52 -8.03 6.05
N THR A 28 14.07 -6.84 6.29
CA THR A 28 13.73 -5.99 7.44
C THR A 28 13.30 -4.59 7.07
N GLU A 29 13.37 -4.21 5.79
CA GLU A 29 13.15 -2.83 5.35
C GLU A 29 12.49 -2.79 3.97
N ILE A 30 11.61 -1.82 3.77
CA ILE A 30 11.10 -1.42 2.46
C ILE A 30 11.54 0.02 2.24
N SER A 31 12.24 0.27 1.13
CA SER A 31 12.64 1.62 0.72
C SER A 31 12.25 1.85 -0.74
N GLY A 32 12.08 3.11 -1.14
CA GLY A 32 11.68 3.40 -2.50
C GLY A 32 11.18 4.82 -2.71
N SER A 33 10.72 5.08 -3.92
CA SER A 33 10.01 6.30 -4.31
C SER A 33 8.56 5.99 -4.68
N LEU A 34 7.70 6.94 -4.34
CA LEU A 34 6.30 6.96 -4.68
C LEU A 34 6.05 8.19 -5.55
N GLU A 35 5.31 8.03 -6.63
CA GLU A 35 4.81 9.15 -7.41
C GLU A 35 3.28 9.16 -7.34
N GLY A 36 2.74 10.37 -7.27
CA GLY A 36 1.34 10.59 -6.96
C GLY A 36 0.96 12.05 -7.06
N ALA A 37 -0.30 12.32 -6.74
CA ALA A 37 -0.89 13.65 -6.84
C ALA A 37 -1.98 13.85 -5.76
N PRO A 38 -2.37 15.11 -5.49
CA PRO A 38 -3.54 15.39 -4.68
C PRO A 38 -4.81 14.75 -5.26
N LEU A 39 -5.60 14.13 -4.39
CA LEU A 39 -6.86 13.50 -4.74
C LEU A 39 -7.95 14.57 -4.88
N SER A 40 -8.63 14.58 -6.03
CA SER A 40 -9.80 15.43 -6.23
C SER A 40 -11.02 14.94 -5.44
N SER A 41 -11.15 13.63 -5.22
CA SER A 41 -12.25 13.01 -4.48
C SER A 41 -11.95 11.55 -4.15
N ILE A 42 -12.45 11.06 -3.02
CA ILE A 42 -12.37 9.64 -2.63
C ILE A 42 -13.77 9.02 -2.81
N LEU A 43 -13.89 8.04 -3.71
CA LEU A 43 -15.17 7.36 -3.99
C LEU A 43 -15.59 6.41 -2.86
N ARG A 44 -14.62 5.69 -2.28
CA ARG A 44 -14.81 4.83 -1.11
C ARG A 44 -13.55 4.90 -0.25
N PRO A 45 -13.63 5.44 0.98
CA PRO A 45 -12.47 5.45 1.86
C PRO A 45 -12.13 4.04 2.31
N ILE A 46 -10.86 3.69 2.27
CA ILE A 46 -10.36 2.49 2.95
C ILE A 46 -10.36 2.80 4.44
N LYS A 47 -11.14 2.06 5.23
CA LYS A 47 -11.27 2.27 6.68
C LYS A 47 -10.10 1.69 7.45
N ALA A 48 -9.58 0.55 6.99
CA ALA A 48 -8.42 -0.08 7.58
C ALA A 48 -7.76 -1.04 6.59
N VAL A 49 -6.43 -1.05 6.61
CA VAL A 49 -5.65 -2.16 6.06
C VAL A 49 -5.53 -3.20 7.16
N THR A 50 -6.26 -4.32 7.03
CA THR A 50 -6.28 -5.35 8.08
C THR A 50 -5.33 -6.50 7.75
N PHE A 51 -4.93 -7.25 8.78
CA PHE A 51 -4.14 -8.48 8.62
C PHE A 51 -4.96 -9.66 8.11
N HIS A 52 -6.28 -9.52 7.95
CA HIS A 52 -7.11 -10.62 7.47
C HIS A 52 -6.62 -11.03 6.07
N ASN A 53 -6.18 -12.29 5.96
CA ASN A 53 -5.70 -12.87 4.71
C ASN A 53 -4.49 -12.17 4.06
N LEU A 54 -3.64 -11.51 4.86
CA LEU A 54 -2.34 -11.06 4.35
C LEU A 54 -1.43 -12.28 4.14
N GLU A 55 -1.26 -12.66 2.88
CA GLU A 55 -0.38 -13.77 2.49
C GLU A 55 0.66 -13.27 1.50
N ILE A 56 1.92 -13.65 1.71
CA ILE A 56 3.02 -13.41 0.77
C ILE A 56 3.51 -14.77 0.30
N ASN A 57 3.21 -15.10 -0.95
CA ASN A 57 3.50 -16.40 -1.55
C ASN A 57 4.64 -16.27 -2.55
N ARG A 58 5.60 -17.21 -2.51
CA ARG A 58 6.62 -17.32 -3.56
C ARG A 58 6.01 -18.01 -4.77
N THR A 59 6.18 -17.40 -5.93
CA THR A 59 5.73 -17.95 -7.21
C THR A 59 6.92 -18.08 -8.16
N PRO A 60 6.82 -18.87 -9.24
CA PRO A 60 7.87 -18.95 -10.26
C PRO A 60 8.20 -17.59 -10.92
N ARG A 61 7.32 -16.59 -10.80
CA ARG A 61 7.49 -15.24 -11.34
C ARG A 61 8.00 -14.22 -10.33
N GLY A 62 8.23 -14.62 -9.08
CA GLY A 62 8.65 -13.72 -8.02
C GLY A 62 7.86 -13.94 -6.74
N HIS A 63 7.36 -12.87 -6.14
CA HIS A 63 6.56 -12.91 -4.92
C HIS A 63 5.20 -12.27 -5.22
N GLU A 64 4.15 -12.88 -4.70
CA GLU A 64 2.78 -12.38 -4.79
C GLU A 64 2.28 -12.06 -3.39
N ALA A 65 1.60 -10.93 -3.22
CA ALA A 65 1.00 -10.54 -1.96
C ALA A 65 -0.50 -10.35 -2.14
N GLN A 66 -1.29 -10.98 -1.29
CA GLN A 66 -2.74 -10.76 -1.22
C GLN A 66 -3.07 -9.94 0.02
N ILE A 67 -3.89 -8.90 -0.15
CA ILE A 67 -4.30 -7.99 0.92
C ILE A 67 -5.82 -7.85 0.87
N VAL A 68 -6.48 -7.94 2.03
CA VAL A 68 -7.91 -7.63 2.17
C VAL A 68 -8.06 -6.27 2.84
N LEU A 69 -8.74 -5.36 2.15
CA LEU A 69 -9.03 -4.02 2.62
C LEU A 69 -10.43 -3.98 3.24
N ASP A 70 -10.56 -3.28 4.37
CA ASP A 70 -11.86 -2.94 4.96
C ASP A 70 -12.33 -1.58 4.40
N VAL A 71 -13.54 -1.52 3.87
CA VAL A 71 -14.11 -0.38 3.10
C VAL A 71 -15.41 0.14 3.69
#